data_AF-A0A4U8WAN0-F1
#
_entry.id   AF-A0A4U8WAN0-F1
#
_cell.length_a   1.000
_cell.length_b   1.000
_cell.length_c   1.000
_cell.angle_alpha   90.00
_cell.angle_beta   90.00
_cell.angle_gamma   90.00
#
_symmetry.space_group_name_H-M   'P 1'
#
loop_
_entity.id
_entity.type
_entity.pdbx_description
1 polymer ?
#
loop_
_entity_poly.entity_id
_entity_poly.type
_entity_poly.pdbx_seq_one_letter_code
_entity_poly.pdbx_strand_id
1 'polypeptide(L)'
;MEIAGKKYDIEPKGFWKKNIEIKNDTQIIAVLKMNWNGDLVIRMKLSGKEEEFVLKHSGFFKEKFILTSHQNEDLLIFEASYRWVDMIYNYHINSSENFEAISDKTLLLFITLYAANYFMWISASI
;
A
#
# COMPACT_ATOMS: atom_id res chain seq x y z
N MET A 1 -10.87 8.36 -1.30
CA MET A 1 -9.72 8.82 -0.47
C MET A 1 -9.39 10.25 -0.87
N GLU A 2 -9.21 11.17 0.07
CA GLU A 2 -8.85 12.56 -0.24
C GLU A 2 -7.49 12.92 0.38
N ILE A 3 -6.56 13.42 -0.44
CA ILE A 3 -5.20 13.76 -0.02
C ILE A 3 -4.86 15.12 -0.60
N ALA A 4 -4.51 16.08 0.26
CA ALA A 4 -4.17 17.46 -0.13
C ALA A 4 -5.21 18.10 -1.10
N GLY A 5 -6.50 17.87 -0.83
CA GLY A 5 -7.61 18.41 -1.63
C GLY A 5 -7.87 17.69 -2.96
N LYS A 6 -7.10 16.66 -3.30
CA LYS A 6 -7.35 15.78 -4.46
C LYS A 6 -8.13 14.56 -4.03
N LYS A 7 -9.16 14.21 -4.80
CA LYS A 7 -9.99 13.02 -4.57
C LYS A 7 -9.50 11.86 -5.42
N TYR A 8 -9.46 10.69 -4.80
CA TYR A 8 -9.06 9.44 -5.42
C TYR A 8 -10.13 8.39 -5.18
N ASP A 9 -10.62 7.80 -6.26
CA ASP A 9 -11.55 6.69 -6.22
C ASP A 9 -10.79 5.37 -6.10
N ILE A 10 -11.28 4.49 -5.24
CA ILE A 10 -10.69 3.16 -5.01
C ILE A 10 -11.73 2.13 -5.42
N GLU A 11 -11.45 1.40 -6.50
CA GLU A 11 -12.42 0.47 -7.10
C GLU A 11 -11.83 -0.93 -7.23
N PRO A 12 -12.50 -1.99 -6.70
CA PRO A 12 -12.15 -3.35 -7.05
C PRO A 12 -12.53 -3.63 -8.52
N LYS A 13 -11.59 -4.13 -9.33
CA LYS A 13 -11.76 -4.38 -10.77
C LYS A 13 -11.17 -5.73 -11.22
N GLY A 14 -11.61 -6.17 -12.41
CA GLY A 14 -11.18 -7.41 -13.07
C GLY A 14 -12.16 -8.58 -12.93
N PHE A 15 -11.98 -9.61 -13.76
CA PHE A 15 -12.85 -10.80 -13.86
C PHE A 15 -13.01 -11.59 -12.54
N TRP A 16 -12.15 -11.32 -11.55
CA TRP A 16 -12.18 -11.93 -10.22
C TRP A 16 -12.14 -10.91 -9.07
N LYS A 17 -12.27 -9.60 -9.33
CA LYS A 17 -12.11 -8.52 -8.32
C LYS A 17 -10.79 -8.55 -7.53
N LYS A 18 -9.75 -9.22 -8.04
CA LYS A 18 -8.45 -9.40 -7.36
C LYS A 18 -7.51 -8.19 -7.46
N ASN A 19 -7.88 -7.20 -8.28
CA ASN A 19 -7.10 -5.98 -8.46
C ASN A 19 -7.89 -4.81 -7.88
N ILE A 20 -7.20 -3.89 -7.22
CA ILE A 20 -7.77 -2.62 -6.78
C ILE A 20 -7.14 -1.52 -7.62
N GLU A 21 -7.97 -0.81 -8.37
CA GLU A 21 -7.57 0.38 -9.12
C GLU A 21 -7.78 1.62 -8.25
N ILE A 22 -6.80 2.53 -8.29
CA ILE A 22 -6.89 3.84 -7.67
C ILE A 22 -6.87 4.86 -8.80
N LYS A 23 -7.87 5.73 -8.82
CA LYS A 23 -8.11 6.68 -9.91
C LYS A 23 -8.12 8.10 -9.40
N ASN A 24 -7.65 9.02 -10.23
CA ASN A 24 -7.91 10.45 -10.10
C ASN A 24 -8.80 10.84 -11.28
N ASP A 25 -10.06 11.18 -11.00
CA ASP A 25 -11.14 11.26 -11.98
C ASP A 25 -11.22 9.99 -12.85
N THR A 26 -10.97 10.09 -14.15
CA THR A 26 -11.02 8.95 -15.09
C THR A 26 -9.68 8.25 -15.26
N GLN A 27 -8.59 8.82 -14.73
CA GLN A 27 -7.24 8.30 -14.94
C GLN A 27 -6.85 7.32 -13.84
N ILE A 28 -6.45 6.11 -14.23
CA ILE A 28 -5.82 5.14 -13.32
C ILE A 28 -4.42 5.65 -12.97
N ILE A 29 -4.20 5.91 -11.69
CA ILE A 29 -2.92 6.39 -11.16
C ILE A 29 -2.12 5.29 -10.48
N ALA A 30 -2.80 4.29 -9.92
CA ALA A 30 -2.17 3.13 -9.32
C ALA A 30 -3.05 1.87 -9.41
N VAL A 31 -2.41 0.72 -9.39
CA VAL A 31 -3.06 -0.59 -9.33
C VAL A 31 -2.38 -1.43 -8.27
N LEU A 32 -3.18 -1.95 -7.34
CA LEU A 32 -2.77 -2.88 -6.30
C LEU A 32 -3.19 -4.30 -6.69
N LYS A 33 -2.26 -5.26 -6.60
CA LYS A 33 -2.53 -6.68 -6.88
C LYS A 33 -1.71 -7.56 -5.93
N MET A 34 -2.27 -8.68 -5.50
CA MET A 34 -1.50 -9.69 -4.79
C MET A 34 -0.71 -10.56 -5.78
N ASN A 35 0.57 -10.79 -5.53
CA ASN A 35 1.38 -11.74 -6.29
C ASN A 35 1.17 -13.17 -5.75
N TRP A 36 1.80 -14.15 -6.41
CA TRP A 36 1.69 -15.56 -6.02
C TRP A 36 2.37 -15.91 -4.69
N ASN A 37 3.34 -15.11 -4.26
CA ASN A 37 4.01 -15.27 -2.96
C ASN A 37 3.17 -14.72 -1.79
N GLY A 38 2.03 -14.08 -2.08
CA GLY A 38 1.19 -13.43 -1.09
C GLY A 38 1.57 -11.98 -0.79
N ASP A 39 2.59 -11.42 -1.45
CA ASP A 39 2.92 -10.01 -1.30
C ASP A 39 1.96 -9.14 -2.11
N LEU A 40 1.73 -7.91 -1.64
CA LEU A 40 0.96 -6.92 -2.37
C LEU A 40 1.89 -6.09 -3.26
N VAL A 41 1.62 -6.07 -4.57
CA VAL A 41 2.35 -5.27 -5.57
C VAL A 41 1.56 -4.00 -5.87
N ILE A 42 2.22 -2.85 -5.75
CA ILE A 42 1.68 -1.53 -6.08
C ILE A 42 2.39 -1.04 -7.34
N ARG A 43 1.65 -0.90 -8.44
CA ARG A 43 2.14 -0.19 -9.63
C ARG A 43 1.54 1.19 -9.65
N MET A 44 2.36 2.22 -9.77
CA MET A 44 1.90 3.60 -9.74
C MET A 44 2.62 4.44 -10.78
N LYS A 45 1.92 5.40 -11.38
CA LYS A 45 2.52 6.37 -12.29
C LYS A 45 3.14 7.53 -11.51
N LEU A 46 4.47 7.58 -11.42
CA LEU A 46 5.25 8.64 -10.80
C LEU A 46 5.95 9.49 -11.85
N SER A 47 5.72 10.81 -11.84
CA SER A 47 6.36 11.73 -12.79
C SER A 47 6.29 11.29 -14.26
N GLY A 48 5.19 10.62 -14.65
CA GLY A 48 4.99 10.12 -16.01
C GLY A 48 5.51 8.70 -16.29
N LYS A 49 6.31 8.11 -15.40
CA LYS A 49 6.83 6.74 -15.51
C LYS A 49 6.04 5.78 -14.62
N GLU A 50 5.94 4.53 -15.04
CA GLU A 50 5.37 3.46 -14.20
C GLU A 50 6.45 2.93 -13.28
N GLU A 51 6.19 2.97 -11.98
CA GLU A 51 7.06 2.47 -10.93
C GLU A 51 6.35 1.34 -10.18
N GLU A 52 7.10 0.31 -9.80
CA GLU A 52 6.59 -0.85 -9.07
C GLU A 52 7.20 -0.92 -7.66
N PHE A 53 6.33 -1.15 -6.69
CA PHE A 53 6.68 -1.34 -5.29
C PHE A 53 6.09 -2.65 -4.79
N VAL A 54 6.76 -3.28 -3.84
CA VAL A 54 6.29 -4.54 -3.22
C VAL A 54 6.12 -4.31 -1.73
N LEU A 55 4.90 -4.54 -1.24
CA LEU A 55 4.57 -4.52 0.18
C LEU A 55 4.58 -5.96 0.70
N LYS A 56 5.62 -6.26 1.48
CA LYS A 56 5.81 -7.55 2.14
C LYS A 56 5.23 -7.50 3.53
N HIS A 57 4.48 -8.53 3.88
CA HIS A 57 4.07 -8.79 5.25
C HIS A 57 5.13 -9.62 5.96
N SER A 58 5.43 -9.29 7.22
CA SER A 58 6.40 -10.01 8.03
C SER A 58 6.02 -9.97 9.52
N GLY A 59 6.27 -11.05 10.24
CA GLY A 59 6.13 -11.12 11.70
C GLY A 59 5.10 -12.16 12.16
N PHE A 60 5.40 -12.81 13.28
CA PHE A 60 4.53 -13.81 13.93
C PHE A 60 3.76 -13.25 15.16
N PHE A 61 4.16 -12.08 15.68
CA PHE A 61 3.60 -11.47 16.90
C PHE A 61 3.40 -9.95 16.81
N LYS A 62 4.30 -9.25 16.13
CA LYS A 62 4.15 -7.83 15.77
C LYS A 62 4.04 -7.75 14.26
N GLU A 63 2.85 -7.42 13.80
CA GLU A 63 2.53 -7.23 12.40
C GLU A 63 3.43 -6.14 11.82
N LYS A 64 4.27 -6.49 10.85
CA LYS A 64 5.18 -5.57 10.18
C LYS A 64 4.91 -5.62 8.69
N PHE A 65 4.78 -4.44 8.07
CA PHE A 65 4.75 -4.32 6.62
C PHE A 65 5.96 -3.53 6.15
N ILE A 66 6.61 -4.03 5.10
CA ILE A 66 7.81 -3.43 4.53
C ILE A 66 7.52 -3.15 3.06
N LEU A 67 7.49 -1.87 2.69
CA LEU A 67 7.40 -1.45 1.30
C LEU A 67 8.82 -1.38 0.73
N THR A 68 9.06 -2.08 -0.37
CA THR A 68 10.33 -2.05 -1.08
C THR A 68 10.19 -1.52 -2.49
N SER A 69 11.26 -0.91 -3.02
CA SER A 69 11.38 -0.57 -4.44
C SER A 69 11.53 -1.83 -5.32
N HIS A 70 11.50 -1.67 -6.64
CA HIS A 70 11.84 -2.74 -7.59
C HIS A 70 13.28 -3.27 -7.41
N GLN A 71 14.20 -2.44 -6.91
CA GLN A 71 15.57 -2.84 -6.54
C GLN A 71 15.66 -3.50 -5.16
N ASN A 72 14.51 -3.77 -4.52
CA ASN A 72 14.41 -4.41 -3.20
C ASN A 72 15.03 -3.56 -2.06
N GLU A 73 15.04 -2.24 -2.22
CA GLU A 73 15.42 -1.29 -1.16
C GLU A 73 14.23 -0.99 -0.27
N ASP A 74 14.42 -1.00 1.05
CA ASP A 74 13.37 -0.66 2.03
C ASP A 74 13.05 0.85 1.96
N LEU A 75 11.78 1.17 1.71
CA LEU A 75 11.28 2.54 1.57
C LEU A 75 10.46 2.96 2.80
N LEU A 76 9.50 2.11 3.19
CA LEU A 76 8.63 2.34 4.33
C LEU A 76 8.52 1.09 5.18
N ILE A 77 8.52 1.28 6.49
CA ILE A 77 8.29 0.23 7.47
C ILE A 77 7.12 0.64 8.35
N PHE A 78 6.09 -0.19 8.34
CA PHE A 78 4.87 -0.03 9.12
C PHE A 78 4.89 -1.07 10.23
N GLU A 79 5.07 -0.65 11.46
CA GLU A 79 5.00 -1.49 12.64
C GLU A 79 3.61 -1.35 13.26
N ALA A 80 2.77 -2.36 13.06
CA ALA A 80 1.43 -2.38 13.63
C ALA A 80 1.47 -2.82 15.09
N SER A 81 0.81 -2.03 15.92
CA SER A 81 0.42 -2.41 17.28
C SER A 81 -1.09 -2.62 17.31
N TYR A 82 -1.50 -3.80 17.77
CA TYR A 82 -2.90 -4.22 17.74
C TYR A 82 -3.64 -3.75 18.98
N ARG A 83 -4.76 -3.04 18.80
CA ARG A 83 -5.75 -2.79 19.85
C ARG A 83 -6.97 -3.67 19.61
N TRP A 84 -7.08 -4.75 20.39
CA TRP A 84 -8.10 -5.80 20.28
C TRP A 84 -9.55 -5.32 20.38
N VAL A 85 -9.81 -4.14 20.95
CA VAL A 85 -11.18 -3.69 21.25
C VAL A 85 -11.92 -3.17 20.01
N ASP A 86 -11.20 -2.61 19.02
CA ASP A 86 -11.84 -1.87 17.91
C ASP A 86 -11.41 -2.31 16.50
N MET A 87 -10.61 -3.38 16.34
CA MET A 87 -9.94 -3.72 15.06
C MET A 87 -9.15 -2.55 14.44
N ILE A 88 -8.75 -1.57 15.26
CA ILE A 88 -7.95 -0.42 14.84
C ILE A 88 -6.48 -0.78 14.95
N TYR A 89 -5.80 -0.80 13.80
CA TYR A 89 -4.35 -0.92 13.73
C TYR A 89 -3.71 0.44 13.94
N ASN A 90 -2.88 0.56 14.98
CA ASN A 90 -2.03 1.72 15.16
C ASN A 90 -0.68 1.43 14.50
N TYR A 91 -0.31 2.22 13.50
CA TYR A 91 0.97 2.07 12.81
C TYR A 91 1.98 3.08 13.34
N HIS A 92 3.13 2.57 13.75
CA HIS A 92 4.36 3.36 13.80
C HIS A 92 5.04 3.24 12.44
N ILE A 93 5.23 4.36 11.74
CA ILE A 93 5.71 4.39 10.36
C ILE A 93 7.09 5.03 10.31
N ASN A 94 8.07 4.31 9.78
CA ASN A 94 9.40 4.83 9.50
C ASN A 94 9.62 4.90 7.98
N SER A 95 10.19 6.01 7.50
CA SER A 95 10.59 6.20 6.11
C SER A 95 12.12 6.23 5.98
N SER A 96 12.61 5.77 4.83
CA SER A 96 14.02 5.94 4.44
C SER A 96 14.23 7.25 3.69
N GLU A 97 15.49 7.69 3.59
CA GLU A 97 15.84 8.88 2.79
C GLU A 97 15.43 8.73 1.32
N ASN A 98 15.57 7.52 0.75
CA ASN A 98 15.15 7.23 -0.62
C ASN A 98 13.64 7.41 -0.80
N PHE A 99 12.84 7.05 0.21
CA PHE A 99 11.40 7.33 0.18
C PHE A 99 11.11 8.83 0.23
N GLU A 100 11.81 9.58 1.08
CA GLU A 100 11.61 11.02 1.23
C GLU A 100 11.92 11.82 -0.05
N ALA A 101 12.75 11.26 -0.95
CA ALA A 101 13.07 11.82 -2.25
C ALA A 101 12.01 11.58 -3.34
N ILE A 102 11.00 10.72 -3.10
CA ILE A 102 9.96 10.42 -4.09
C ILE A 102 8.97 11.60 -4.23
N SER A 103 8.71 12.02 -5.47
CA SER A 103 7.86 13.20 -5.78
C SER A 103 6.45 13.10 -5.21
N ASP A 104 5.80 11.94 -5.35
CA ASP A 104 4.43 11.69 -4.87
C ASP A 104 4.41 10.79 -3.63
N LYS A 105 5.43 10.92 -2.77
CA LYS A 105 5.59 10.09 -1.56
C LYS A 105 4.36 10.06 -0.65
N THR A 106 3.64 11.18 -0.52
CA THR A 106 2.43 11.24 0.30
C THR A 106 1.34 10.32 -0.26
N LEU A 107 1.13 10.33 -1.57
CA LEU A 107 0.17 9.43 -2.21
C LEU A 107 0.61 7.97 -2.03
N LEU A 108 1.90 7.67 -2.26
CA LEU A 108 2.44 6.32 -2.04
C LEU A 108 2.24 5.86 -0.60
N LEU A 109 2.46 6.72 0.40
CA LEU A 109 2.23 6.43 1.82
C LEU A 109 0.79 6.01 2.09
N PHE A 110 -0.19 6.79 1.61
CA PHE A 110 -1.60 6.48 1.83
C PHE A 110 -2.05 5.22 1.10
N ILE A 111 -1.55 4.98 -0.11
CA ILE A 111 -1.79 3.73 -0.85
C ILE A 111 -1.20 2.53 -0.10
N THR A 112 0.00 2.69 0.45
CA THR A 112 0.66 1.65 1.25
C THR A 112 -0.10 1.36 2.53
N LEU A 113 -0.60 2.39 3.23
CA LEU A 113 -1.46 2.24 4.40
C LEU A 113 -2.77 1.52 4.05
N TYR A 114 -3.40 1.90 2.94
CA TYR A 114 -4.59 1.22 2.45
C TYR A 114 -4.29 -0.26 2.14
N ALA A 115 -3.17 -0.55 1.47
CA ALA A 115 -2.75 -1.90 1.14
C ALA A 115 -2.49 -2.77 2.39
N ALA A 116 -1.83 -2.21 3.41
CA ALA A 116 -1.61 -2.90 4.69
C ALA A 116 -2.94 -3.25 5.38
N ASN A 117 -3.88 -2.30 5.44
CA ASN A 117 -5.22 -2.54 6.00
C ASN A 117 -6.00 -3.58 5.18
N TYR A 118 -5.90 -3.52 3.84
CA TYR A 118 -6.54 -4.48 2.94
C TYR A 118 -6.01 -5.90 3.17
N PHE A 119 -4.69 -6.06 3.34
CA PHE A 119 -4.08 -7.34 3.67
C PHE A 119 -4.63 -7.90 4.98
N MET A 120 -4.66 -7.07 6.04
CA MET A 120 -5.19 -7.48 7.35
C MET A 120 -6.67 -7.89 7.28
N TRP A 121 -7.48 -7.17 6.50
CA TRP A 121 -8.89 -7.52 6.32
C TRP A 121 -9.07 -8.86 5.61
N ILE A 122 -8.28 -9.14 4.56
CA ILE A 122 -8.32 -10.44 3.87
C ILE A 122 -7.85 -11.55 4.81
N SER A 123 -6.73 -11.36 5.52
CA SER A 123 -6.15 -12.39 6.37
C SER A 123 -7.03 -12.74 7.58
N ALA A 124 -7.78 -11.78 8.12
CA ALA A 124 -8.76 -12.02 9.17
C ALA A 124 -10.07 -12.67 8.69
N SER A 125 -10.32 -12.70 7.37
CA SER A 125 -11.54 -13.24 6.77
C SER A 125 -11.40 -14.68 6.26
N ILE A 126 -10.23 -15.30 6.47
CA ILE A 126 -9.89 -16.70 6.13
C ILE A 126 -9.91 -17.52 7.41
#